data_AF-W2YCQ9-F1
#
_entry.id   AF-W2YCQ9-F1
#
_cell.length_a   1.000
_cell.length_b   1.000
_cell.length_c   1.000
_cell.angle_alpha   90.00
_cell.angle_beta   90.00
_cell.angle_gamma   90.00
#
_symmetry.space_group_name_H-M   'P 1'
#
loop_
_entity.id
_entity.type
_entity.pdbx_description
1 polymer ?
#
loop_
_entity_poly.entity_id
_entity_poly.type
_entity_poly.pdbx_seq_one_letter_code
_entity_poly.pdbx_strand_id
1 'polypeptide(L)'
;MKFIFQVFAAAAFVAGGATALEKGVLLGQTFGGPHGDKFSDLEKVSPGQTVRSITIRSADRIDAVSLEVVDPSGQKTTLYHGGDGGDSNTILLGADEHIIGVQAHWGKYYRKTRIMYIEFTTDKGNTISGGTPTDNVGKDIAPEGYQLGGLAGYCGNELDSLGAIWTSIEPVDGNIQLNLQF
;
A
#
# COMPACT_ATOMS: atom_id res chain seq x y z
N MET A 1 -15.15 34.43 -42.34
CA MET A 1 -14.53 34.72 -41.01
C MET A 1 -13.51 33.64 -40.72
N LYS A 2 -12.40 34.03 -40.07
CA LYS A 2 -11.15 33.27 -39.85
C LYS A 2 -11.34 31.93 -39.12
N PHE A 3 -10.54 30.95 -39.54
CA PHE A 3 -10.22 29.68 -38.90
C PHE A 3 -9.77 29.83 -37.43
N ILE A 4 -9.95 28.78 -36.62
CA ILE A 4 -8.91 28.16 -35.78
C ILE A 4 -9.33 26.70 -35.48
N PHE A 5 -8.51 25.75 -35.92
CA PHE A 5 -8.50 24.37 -35.44
C PHE A 5 -7.91 24.36 -34.02
N GLN A 6 -8.63 23.83 -33.03
CA GLN A 6 -8.00 23.52 -31.73
C GLN A 6 -7.37 22.13 -31.83
N VAL A 7 -6.04 22.15 -31.76
CA VAL A 7 -5.14 20.99 -31.81
C VAL A 7 -5.25 20.22 -30.50
N PHE A 8 -5.40 18.89 -30.60
CA PHE A 8 -5.19 17.93 -29.52
C PHE A 8 -3.76 18.07 -28.96
N ALA A 9 -3.63 18.52 -27.71
CA ALA A 9 -2.37 18.41 -26.99
C ALA A 9 -2.32 17.03 -26.31
N ALA A 10 -1.77 16.04 -27.04
CA ALA A 10 -1.29 14.81 -26.43
C ALA A 10 -0.01 15.15 -25.65
N ALA A 11 -0.10 15.14 -24.32
CA ALA A 11 1.10 15.20 -23.49
C ALA A 11 1.88 13.89 -23.68
N ALA A 12 3.06 13.99 -24.28
CA ALA A 12 3.99 12.88 -24.40
C ALA A 12 4.48 12.48 -22.99
N PHE A 13 4.16 11.26 -22.58
CA PHE A 13 4.71 10.63 -21.40
C PHE A 13 6.20 10.34 -21.68
N VAL A 14 7.11 11.07 -21.04
CA VAL A 14 8.54 10.80 -21.16
C VAL A 14 8.84 9.49 -20.42
N ALA A 15 9.02 8.42 -21.18
CA ALA A 15 9.49 7.13 -20.70
C ALA A 15 10.94 7.26 -20.20
N GLY A 16 11.14 7.13 -18.89
CA GLY A 16 12.49 7.24 -18.31
C GLY A 16 12.66 7.06 -16.80
N GLY A 17 11.63 6.68 -16.03
CA GLY A 17 11.76 6.34 -14.61
C GLY A 17 11.63 4.83 -14.29
N ALA A 18 11.47 4.00 -15.32
CA ALA A 18 10.75 2.73 -15.25
C ALA A 18 11.61 1.46 -15.09
N THR A 19 12.90 1.57 -14.74
CA THR A 19 13.70 0.42 -14.28
C THR A 19 13.67 0.24 -12.74
N ALA A 20 13.06 1.16 -12.00
CA ALA A 20 13.74 1.74 -10.84
C ALA A 20 13.06 1.60 -9.46
N LEU A 21 12.05 0.75 -9.27
CA LEU A 21 11.51 0.42 -7.94
C LEU A 21 12.01 -0.94 -7.40
N GLU A 22 13.01 -1.55 -8.05
CA GLU A 22 13.48 -2.94 -7.89
C GLU A 22 12.51 -3.99 -8.46
N LYS A 23 13.06 -4.96 -9.19
CA LYS A 23 12.32 -6.11 -9.70
C LYS A 23 11.65 -6.77 -8.47
N GLY A 24 10.31 -6.77 -8.43
CA GLY A 24 9.54 -7.32 -7.31
C GLY A 24 8.96 -6.30 -6.31
N VAL A 25 9.05 -4.98 -6.52
CA VAL A 25 8.33 -3.99 -5.70
C VAL A 25 7.53 -3.02 -6.59
N LEU A 26 6.25 -2.81 -6.25
CA LEU A 26 5.32 -1.95 -6.98
C LEU A 26 4.57 -1.03 -6.00
N LEU A 27 4.38 0.23 -6.40
CA LEU A 27 3.53 1.16 -5.67
C LEU A 27 2.09 1.03 -6.16
N GLY A 28 1.18 0.78 -5.22
CA GLY A 28 -0.25 0.74 -5.44
C GLY A 28 -0.89 2.12 -5.53
N GLN A 29 -2.20 2.13 -5.74
CA GLN A 29 -2.99 3.35 -5.73
C GLN A 29 -3.06 3.94 -4.30
N THR A 30 -2.97 5.26 -4.20
CA THR A 30 -3.13 5.98 -2.91
C THR A 30 -4.55 6.50 -2.75
N PHE A 31 -5.12 6.34 -1.55
CA PHE A 31 -6.43 6.82 -1.14
C PHE A 31 -6.30 7.82 0.02
N GLY A 32 -7.21 8.78 0.13
CA GLY A 32 -7.20 9.79 1.20
C GLY A 32 -6.64 11.14 0.78
N GLY A 33 -6.03 11.89 1.71
CA GLY A 33 -5.51 13.23 1.45
C GLY A 33 -4.12 13.53 2.06
N PRO A 34 -3.43 14.57 1.54
CA PRO A 34 -2.04 14.89 1.90
C PRO A 34 -1.97 15.79 3.15
N HIS A 35 -2.54 15.33 4.25
CA HIS A 35 -2.39 15.98 5.56
C HIS A 35 -1.30 15.27 6.36
N GLY A 36 -1.27 15.38 7.70
CA GLY A 36 -0.24 14.72 8.51
C GLY A 36 1.21 14.91 8.04
N ASP A 37 2.06 13.96 8.44
CA ASP A 37 3.43 13.80 7.98
C ASP A 37 3.49 12.65 6.96
N LYS A 38 4.33 12.82 5.94
CA LYS A 38 4.54 11.81 4.90
C LYS A 38 5.29 10.61 5.48
N PHE A 39 4.85 9.40 5.16
CA PHE A 39 5.56 8.16 5.46
C PHE A 39 5.71 7.27 4.22
N SER A 40 6.70 6.38 4.25
CA SER A 40 6.89 5.32 3.25
C SER A 40 7.73 4.20 3.84
N ASP A 41 7.34 2.96 3.58
CA ASP A 41 8.11 1.76 3.94
C ASP A 41 8.99 1.27 2.80
N LEU A 42 9.11 2.01 1.69
CA LEU A 42 9.77 1.53 0.47
C LEU A 42 11.20 1.02 0.71
N GLU A 43 11.96 1.63 1.61
CA GLU A 43 13.34 1.24 1.94
C GLU A 43 13.43 0.13 3.00
N LYS A 44 12.28 -0.34 3.51
CA LYS A 44 12.18 -1.35 4.59
C LYS A 44 11.57 -2.66 4.13
N VAL A 45 11.14 -2.73 2.87
CA VAL A 45 10.47 -3.90 2.29
C VAL A 45 11.35 -4.54 1.23
N SER A 46 11.15 -5.84 1.00
CA SER A 46 11.91 -6.58 -0.01
C SER A 46 11.06 -7.66 -0.70
N PRO A 47 11.34 -7.98 -1.98
CA PRO A 47 10.86 -9.20 -2.63
C PRO A 47 11.15 -10.45 -1.79
N GLY A 48 10.20 -11.38 -1.71
CA GLY A 48 10.38 -12.62 -0.94
C GLY A 48 10.20 -12.49 0.57
N GLN A 49 9.84 -11.31 1.07
CA GLN A 49 9.54 -11.14 2.49
C GLN A 49 8.22 -11.83 2.88
N THR A 50 8.04 -12.11 4.17
CA THR A 50 6.80 -12.64 4.73
C THR A 50 6.12 -11.61 5.62
N VAL A 51 4.83 -11.34 5.39
CA VAL A 51 3.99 -10.62 6.37
C VAL A 51 3.44 -11.61 7.39
N ARG A 52 3.71 -11.38 8.68
CA ARG A 52 3.30 -12.27 9.78
C ARG A 52 1.98 -11.86 10.42
N SER A 53 1.73 -10.57 10.49
CA SER A 53 0.49 -10.05 11.03
C SER A 53 0.20 -8.67 10.50
N ILE A 54 -1.07 -8.33 10.51
CA ILE A 54 -1.56 -6.97 10.32
C ILE A 54 -2.42 -6.57 11.50
N THR A 55 -2.21 -5.33 11.96
CA THR A 55 -3.01 -4.69 13.01
C THR A 55 -3.67 -3.44 12.45
N ILE A 56 -4.97 -3.29 12.70
CA ILE A 56 -5.70 -2.04 12.51
C ILE A 56 -6.07 -1.49 13.88
N ARG A 57 -5.73 -0.22 14.13
CA ARG A 57 -6.26 0.55 15.25
C ARG A 57 -7.34 1.48 14.74
N SER A 58 -8.54 1.39 15.30
CA SER A 58 -9.66 2.21 14.83
C SER A 58 -10.72 2.48 15.89
N ALA A 59 -11.42 3.60 15.71
CA ALA A 59 -12.74 3.86 16.27
C ALA A 59 -13.69 4.27 15.13
N ASP A 60 -14.17 5.52 15.11
CA ASP A 60 -14.94 6.06 13.97
C ASP A 60 -14.11 6.17 12.68
N ARG A 61 -12.77 6.20 12.82
CA ARG A 61 -11.78 6.39 11.76
C ARG A 61 -10.60 5.45 12.00
N ILE A 62 -9.66 5.43 11.06
CA ILE A 62 -8.43 4.66 11.23
C ILE A 62 -7.39 5.51 11.97
N ASP A 63 -7.03 5.05 13.16
CA ASP A 63 -5.99 5.65 13.98
C ASP A 63 -4.61 5.19 13.53
N ALA A 64 -4.41 3.90 13.29
CA ALA A 64 -3.14 3.33 12.81
C ALA A 64 -3.29 2.02 12.03
N VAL A 65 -2.29 1.71 11.22
CA VAL A 65 -2.07 0.39 10.62
C VAL A 65 -0.64 -0.05 10.90
N SER A 66 -0.46 -1.33 11.24
CA SER A 66 0.84 -1.91 11.46
C SER A 66 1.00 -3.29 10.82
N LEU A 67 2.18 -3.56 10.28
CA LEU A 67 2.60 -4.85 9.75
C LEU A 67 3.82 -5.36 10.50
N GLU A 68 3.82 -6.64 10.83
CA GLU A 68 5.02 -7.37 11.23
C GLU A 68 5.57 -8.10 10.01
N VAL A 69 6.74 -7.70 9.52
CA VAL A 69 7.37 -8.27 8.33
C VAL A 69 8.68 -8.97 8.68
N VAL A 70 8.98 -10.03 7.93
CA VAL A 70 10.24 -10.76 8.02
C VAL A 70 10.88 -10.79 6.64
N ASP A 71 12.06 -10.21 6.52
CA ASP A 71 12.80 -10.20 5.25
C ASP A 71 13.38 -11.59 4.91
N PRO A 72 13.89 -11.80 3.69
CA PRO A 72 14.50 -13.07 3.30
C PRO A 72 15.71 -13.51 4.14
N SER A 73 16.37 -12.59 4.86
CA SER A 73 17.47 -12.90 5.79
C SER A 73 16.97 -13.37 7.17
N GLY A 74 15.66 -13.26 7.43
CA GLY A 74 15.03 -13.56 8.70
C GLY A 74 14.95 -12.38 9.67
N GLN A 75 15.35 -11.17 9.24
CA GLN A 75 15.24 -9.97 10.05
C GLN A 75 13.77 -9.54 10.17
N LYS A 76 13.35 -9.28 11.40
CA LYS A 76 11.99 -8.82 11.72
C LYS A 76 11.94 -7.30 11.79
N THR A 77 10.91 -6.72 11.19
CA THR A 77 10.65 -5.29 11.23
C THR A 77 9.17 -5.03 11.49
N THR A 78 8.88 -4.12 12.43
CA THR A 78 7.54 -3.57 12.63
C THR A 78 7.40 -2.31 11.78
N LEU A 79 6.42 -2.29 10.88
CA LEU A 79 6.00 -1.10 10.15
C LEU A 79 4.76 -0.55 10.86
N TYR A 80 4.80 0.69 11.34
CA TYR A 80 3.70 1.29 12.11
C TYR A 80 3.48 2.72 11.65
N HIS A 81 2.24 3.04 11.27
CA HIS A 81 1.85 4.37 10.80
C HIS A 81 0.53 4.79 11.42
N GLY A 82 0.46 6.01 11.97
CA GLY A 82 -0.69 6.52 12.70
C GLY A 82 -0.39 6.84 14.16
N GLY A 83 -1.44 7.07 14.94
CA GLY A 83 -1.36 7.39 16.37
C GLY A 83 -1.69 6.22 17.29
N ASP A 84 -1.73 6.48 18.60
CA ASP A 84 -2.00 5.45 19.62
C ASP A 84 -3.49 5.31 19.97
N GLY A 85 -4.36 6.07 19.29
CA GLY A 85 -5.82 6.00 19.49
C GLY A 85 -6.43 4.70 18.99
N GLY A 86 -7.76 4.61 19.11
CA GLY A 86 -8.55 3.46 18.65
C GLY A 86 -8.30 2.14 19.40
N ASP A 87 -9.21 1.20 19.19
CA ASP A 87 -9.06 -0.18 19.64
C ASP A 87 -8.25 -0.96 18.62
N SER A 88 -7.37 -1.86 19.09
CA SER A 88 -6.55 -2.70 18.22
C SER A 88 -7.25 -3.99 17.84
N ASN A 89 -7.30 -4.29 16.55
CA ASN A 89 -7.62 -5.60 16.01
C ASN A 89 -6.42 -6.13 15.22
N THR A 90 -6.06 -7.39 15.43
CA THR A 90 -4.89 -8.03 14.81
C THR A 90 -5.30 -9.38 14.26
N ILE A 91 -4.87 -9.68 13.03
CA ILE A 91 -4.86 -11.05 12.50
C ILE A 91 -3.42 -11.51 12.31
N LEU A 92 -3.17 -12.77 12.67
CA LEU A 92 -1.95 -13.49 12.30
C LEU A 92 -2.19 -14.18 10.97
N LEU A 93 -1.29 -14.00 10.02
CA LEU A 93 -1.37 -14.68 8.73
C LEU A 93 -0.86 -16.10 8.90
N GLY A 94 -1.59 -17.06 8.31
CA GLY A 94 -1.15 -18.44 8.20
C GLY A 94 0.11 -18.60 7.36
N ALA A 95 0.66 -19.82 7.34
CA ALA A 95 1.67 -20.16 6.35
C ALA A 95 1.08 -20.04 4.94
N ASP A 96 1.85 -19.45 4.03
CA ASP A 96 1.46 -19.21 2.63
C ASP A 96 0.13 -18.43 2.47
N GLU A 97 -0.19 -17.58 3.44
CA GLU A 97 -1.29 -16.62 3.38
C GLU A 97 -0.76 -15.22 3.12
N HIS A 98 -1.36 -14.52 2.18
CA HIS A 98 -0.91 -13.23 1.69
C HIS A 98 -2.05 -12.23 1.68
N ILE A 99 -1.81 -11.00 2.13
CA ILE A 99 -2.75 -9.90 1.94
C ILE A 99 -2.64 -9.46 0.47
N ILE A 100 -3.74 -9.56 -0.27
CA ILE A 100 -3.78 -9.30 -1.72
C ILE A 100 -4.77 -8.19 -2.09
N GLY A 101 -5.53 -7.67 -1.14
CA GLY A 101 -6.51 -6.63 -1.39
C GLY A 101 -6.53 -5.60 -0.29
N VAL A 102 -6.72 -4.34 -0.68
CA VAL A 102 -7.04 -3.23 0.22
C VAL A 102 -8.26 -2.49 -0.31
N GLN A 103 -9.21 -2.22 0.57
CA GLN A 103 -10.31 -1.30 0.34
C GLN A 103 -10.22 -0.18 1.37
N ALA A 104 -10.26 1.08 0.92
CA ALA A 104 -10.19 2.24 1.78
C ALA A 104 -11.37 3.16 1.50
N HIS A 105 -11.94 3.73 2.58
CA HIS A 105 -12.93 4.79 2.48
C HIS A 105 -12.37 6.05 3.13
N TRP A 106 -12.64 7.20 2.53
CA TRP A 106 -12.16 8.49 3.06
C TRP A 106 -13.27 9.54 3.18
N GLY A 107 -13.03 10.51 4.05
CA GLY A 107 -14.00 11.55 4.34
C GLY A 107 -13.36 12.77 4.99
N LYS A 108 -14.15 13.82 5.16
CA LYS A 108 -13.72 15.05 5.83
C LYS A 108 -13.99 14.95 7.32
N TYR A 109 -12.97 15.24 8.13
CA TYR A 109 -13.09 15.48 9.56
C TYR A 109 -12.31 16.75 9.91
N TYR A 110 -12.92 17.72 10.60
CA TYR A 110 -12.30 19.03 10.85
C TYR A 110 -11.54 19.63 9.65
N ARG A 111 -12.18 19.64 8.47
CA ARG A 111 -11.66 20.14 7.18
C ARG A 111 -10.51 19.34 6.54
N LYS A 112 -9.92 18.38 7.25
CA LYS A 112 -8.89 17.47 6.73
C LYS A 112 -9.52 16.19 6.18
N THR A 113 -9.01 15.69 5.07
CA THR A 113 -9.37 14.37 4.52
C THR A 113 -8.66 13.28 5.30
N ARG A 114 -9.40 12.29 5.80
CA ARG A 114 -8.87 11.15 6.55
C ARG A 114 -9.39 9.84 6.03
N ILE A 115 -8.67 8.77 6.35
CA ILE A 115 -9.15 7.41 6.15
C ILE A 115 -10.14 7.08 7.27
N MET A 116 -11.38 6.80 6.86
CA MET A 116 -12.49 6.54 7.77
C MET A 116 -12.68 5.05 7.99
N TYR A 117 -12.41 4.23 6.96
CA TYR A 117 -12.51 2.78 7.01
C TYR A 117 -11.42 2.15 6.15
N ILE A 118 -10.90 1.01 6.60
CA ILE A 118 -10.04 0.13 5.81
C ILE A 118 -10.52 -1.31 5.98
N GLU A 119 -10.42 -2.08 4.91
CA GLU A 119 -10.47 -3.53 4.91
C GLU A 119 -9.29 -4.08 4.11
N PHE A 120 -8.64 -5.11 4.64
CA PHE A 120 -7.67 -5.93 3.93
C PHE A 120 -8.24 -7.34 3.72
N THR A 121 -7.94 -7.93 2.58
CA THR A 121 -8.37 -9.29 2.21
C THR A 121 -7.17 -10.15 1.87
N THR A 122 -7.19 -11.42 2.29
CA THR A 122 -6.15 -12.39 2.00
C THR A 122 -6.52 -13.35 0.88
N ASP A 123 -5.51 -13.99 0.29
CA ASP A 123 -5.66 -15.05 -0.72
C ASP A 123 -6.33 -16.33 -0.18
N LYS A 124 -6.42 -16.48 1.15
CA LYS A 124 -7.20 -17.54 1.83
C LYS A 124 -8.63 -17.12 2.16
N GLY A 125 -9.05 -15.91 1.79
CA GLY A 125 -10.40 -15.41 2.03
C GLY A 125 -10.64 -14.85 3.43
N ASN A 126 -9.59 -14.63 4.23
CA ASN A 126 -9.70 -13.92 5.50
C ASN A 126 -9.75 -12.42 5.26
N THR A 127 -10.38 -11.70 6.19
CA THR A 127 -10.47 -10.24 6.15
C THR A 127 -10.21 -9.65 7.52
N ILE A 128 -9.61 -8.46 7.54
CA ILE A 128 -9.55 -7.58 8.71
C ILE A 128 -10.02 -6.19 8.30
N SER A 129 -10.87 -5.58 9.11
CA SER A 129 -11.36 -4.23 8.86
C SER A 129 -11.52 -3.44 10.16
N GLY A 130 -11.69 -2.13 10.01
CA GLY A 130 -11.93 -1.20 11.10
C GLY A 130 -12.43 0.16 10.58
N GLY A 131 -12.94 0.99 11.47
CA GLY A 131 -13.47 2.30 11.13
C GLY A 131 -14.92 2.31 10.63
N THR A 132 -15.37 3.45 10.11
CA THR A 132 -16.75 3.66 9.61
C THR A 132 -16.75 3.92 8.10
N PRO A 133 -17.46 3.10 7.30
CA PRO A 133 -17.56 3.29 5.86
C PRO A 133 -18.16 4.65 5.47
N THR A 134 -17.68 5.20 4.36
CA THR A 134 -18.23 6.41 3.71
C THR A 134 -18.47 6.20 2.21
N ASP A 135 -19.02 7.19 1.52
CA ASP A 135 -19.33 7.10 0.09
C ASP A 135 -18.10 7.21 -0.82
N ASN A 136 -16.97 7.76 -0.34
CA ASN A 136 -15.74 7.78 -1.13
C ASN A 136 -14.99 6.47 -0.90
N VAL A 137 -14.97 5.61 -1.91
CA VAL A 137 -14.41 4.26 -1.83
C VAL A 137 -13.34 4.08 -2.89
N GLY A 138 -12.28 3.38 -2.52
CA GLY A 138 -11.23 2.94 -3.42
C GLY A 138 -10.79 1.53 -3.07
N LYS A 139 -10.38 0.78 -4.08
CA LYS A 139 -9.84 -0.58 -3.94
C LYS A 139 -8.56 -0.70 -4.74
N ASP A 140 -7.60 -1.43 -4.19
CA ASP A 140 -6.39 -1.84 -4.90
C ASP A 140 -6.14 -3.32 -4.64
N ILE A 141 -5.69 -4.03 -5.67
CA ILE A 141 -5.51 -5.48 -5.67
C ILE A 141 -4.07 -5.76 -6.12
N ALA A 142 -3.38 -6.61 -5.37
CA ALA A 142 -2.05 -7.05 -5.71
C ALA A 142 -2.04 -7.70 -7.11
N PRO A 143 -1.06 -7.37 -7.96
CA PRO A 143 -0.80 -8.16 -9.17
C PRO A 143 -0.54 -9.63 -8.83
N GLU A 144 -0.75 -10.52 -9.81
CA GLU A 144 -0.44 -11.94 -9.64
C GLU A 144 1.01 -12.14 -9.18
N GLY A 145 1.21 -12.95 -8.13
CA GLY A 145 2.53 -13.19 -7.53
C GLY A 145 3.02 -12.12 -6.55
N TYR A 146 2.18 -11.15 -6.18
CA TYR A 146 2.50 -10.11 -5.20
C TYR A 146 1.62 -10.20 -3.96
N GLN A 147 2.13 -9.62 -2.87
CA GLN A 147 1.43 -9.43 -1.60
C GLN A 147 1.64 -8.00 -1.09
N LEU A 148 0.81 -7.54 -0.15
CA LEU A 148 1.10 -6.33 0.60
C LEU A 148 2.42 -6.52 1.34
N GLY A 149 3.39 -5.64 1.08
CA GLY A 149 4.68 -5.68 1.75
C GLY A 149 4.91 -4.51 2.69
N GLY A 150 4.30 -3.37 2.43
CA GLY A 150 4.42 -2.16 3.24
C GLY A 150 3.40 -1.12 2.82
N LEU A 151 3.50 0.06 3.40
CA LEU A 151 2.57 1.16 3.13
C LEU A 151 3.34 2.45 2.83
N ALA A 152 2.69 3.32 2.06
CA ALA A 152 3.10 4.72 1.90
C ALA A 152 1.89 5.62 2.02
N GLY A 153 2.09 6.86 2.46
CA GLY A 153 0.98 7.79 2.61
C GLY A 153 1.30 8.95 3.54
N TYR A 154 0.27 9.36 4.27
CA TYR A 154 0.34 10.45 5.23
C TYR A 154 -0.42 10.08 6.51
N CYS A 155 0.17 10.38 7.66
CA CYS A 155 -0.46 10.14 8.96
C CYS A 155 -0.06 11.18 10.00
N GLY A 156 -0.85 11.29 11.06
CA GLY A 156 -0.51 11.96 12.31
C GLY A 156 -1.07 11.13 13.46
N ASN A 157 -1.96 11.72 14.26
CA ASN A 157 -2.72 10.95 15.25
C ASN A 157 -3.65 9.89 14.61
N GLU A 158 -3.95 10.02 13.32
CA GLU A 158 -4.82 9.15 12.52
C GLU A 158 -4.22 9.01 11.10
N LEU A 159 -4.66 8.02 10.31
CA LEU A 159 -4.29 7.94 8.91
C LEU A 159 -5.04 8.99 8.08
N ASP A 160 -4.28 9.82 7.35
CA ASP A 160 -4.83 10.78 6.40
C ASP A 160 -4.90 10.18 4.98
N SER A 161 -3.94 9.31 4.63
CA SER A 161 -3.95 8.52 3.39
C SER A 161 -3.15 7.22 3.52
N LEU A 162 -3.45 6.26 2.64
CA LEU A 162 -2.61 5.08 2.43
C LEU A 162 -2.59 4.66 0.96
N GLY A 163 -1.46 4.10 0.54
CA GLY A 163 -1.30 3.28 -0.65
C GLY A 163 -0.48 2.04 -0.30
N ALA A 164 -0.81 0.92 -0.91
CA ALA A 164 -0.08 -0.33 -0.73
C ALA A 164 1.30 -0.24 -1.41
N ILE A 165 2.30 -0.84 -0.78
CA ILE A 165 3.54 -1.22 -1.44
C ILE A 165 3.44 -2.73 -1.65
N TRP A 166 3.28 -3.15 -2.90
CA TRP A 166 3.17 -4.55 -3.29
C TRP A 166 4.56 -5.14 -3.49
N THR A 167 4.88 -6.24 -2.82
CA THR A 167 6.15 -6.97 -2.97
C THR A 167 5.91 -8.35 -3.56
N SER A 168 6.78 -8.85 -4.43
CA SER A 168 6.65 -10.21 -4.95
C SER A 168 6.76 -11.23 -3.82
N ILE A 169 5.91 -12.25 -3.88
CA ILE A 169 5.89 -13.35 -2.91
C ILE A 169 7.19 -14.14 -3.00
N GLU A 170 7.67 -14.37 -4.22
CA GLU A 170 8.96 -15.02 -4.45
C GLU A 170 10.11 -14.00 -4.37
N PRO A 171 11.27 -14.39 -3.83
CA PRO A 171 12.49 -13.63 -3.94
C PRO A 171 12.84 -13.35 -5.40
N VAL A 172 13.43 -12.21 -5.65
CA VAL A 172 13.90 -11.86 -6.97
C VAL A 172 15.41 -12.07 -7.06
N ASP A 173 15.82 -13.02 -7.90
CA ASP A 173 17.24 -13.24 -8.17
C ASP A 173 17.88 -11.99 -8.80
N GLY A 174 18.95 -11.51 -8.17
CA GLY A 174 19.80 -10.42 -8.66
C GLY A 174 20.72 -10.80 -9.82
N ASN A 175 20.71 -12.06 -10.27
CA ASN A 175 21.55 -12.56 -11.35
C ASN A 175 20.78 -12.66 -12.67
N ILE A 176 20.70 -11.56 -13.41
CA ILE A 176 20.35 -11.62 -14.83
C ILE A 176 21.60 -12.15 -15.55
N GLN A 177 21.62 -13.44 -15.89
CA GLN A 177 22.53 -13.90 -16.94
C GLN A 177 22.15 -13.15 -18.21
N LEU A 178 23.01 -12.22 -18.63
CA LEU A 178 22.96 -11.63 -19.96
C LEU A 178 23.06 -12.77 -20.97
N ASN A 179 21.93 -13.15 -21.56
CA ASN A 179 21.90 -13.94 -22.79
C ASN A 179 22.50 -13.07 -23.91
N LEU A 180 23.83 -13.03 -23.96
CA LEU A 180 24.55 -12.64 -25.15
C LEU A 180 24.41 -13.80 -26.14
N GLN A 181 23.43 -13.69 -27.04
CA GLN A 181 23.48 -14.46 -28.27
C GLN A 181 24.36 -13.69 -29.25
N PHE A 182 25.49 -14.31 -29.60
CA PHE A 182 26.31 -13.95 -30.75
C PHE A 182 25.60 -14.33 -32.05
#